data_AF-A0AB36H1N1-F1
#
_entry.id   AF-A0AB36H1N1-F1
#
_cell.length_a   1.000
_cell.length_b   1.000
_cell.length_c   1.000
_cell.angle_alpha   90.00
_cell.angle_beta   90.00
_cell.angle_gamma   90.00
#
_symmetry.space_group_name_H-M   'P 1'
#
loop_
_entity.id
_entity.type
_entity.pdbx_description
1 polymer ?
#
loop_
_entity_poly.entity_id
_entity_poly.type
_entity_poly.pdbx_seq_one_letter_code
_entity_poly.pdbx_strand_id
1 'polypeptide(L)'
;MAHSFIARADGRLMCRLEAEERAVLAQVAGEITDLIRADLEIGESDETGQRPSEVMSEDPLARLEAETSRARTEAPRDSATQRLFPPASENDEEAGEYRRLTQGNLADAHIANLSVLRASLEVAGDIGGEGPHDEIVIERSDAVSWLKALNVIRLVLADRMGIENDGDFEALQLLCSNDLEQVEAEPGVAGLEFLATLYEFASWLQATLIGALNARS
;
A
#
# COMPACT_ATOMS: atom_id res chain seq x y z
N MET A 1 -1.25 14.47 -21.13
CA MET A 1 0.02 14.40 -20.38
C MET A 1 0.45 15.74 -19.80
N ALA A 2 -0.04 16.01 -18.59
CA ALA A 2 0.64 16.74 -17.53
C ALA A 2 0.13 16.09 -16.25
N HIS A 3 0.76 15.00 -15.80
CA HIS A 3 0.24 14.17 -14.70
C HIS A 3 0.63 14.71 -13.31
N SER A 4 1.38 15.82 -13.26
CA SER A 4 2.06 16.26 -12.05
C SER A 4 1.07 16.94 -11.13
N PHE A 5 1.20 16.72 -9.83
CA PHE A 5 0.47 17.53 -8.88
C PHE A 5 0.82 19.01 -9.02
N ILE A 6 -0.22 19.84 -9.05
CA ILE A 6 -0.14 21.30 -8.99
C ILE A 6 -1.05 21.82 -7.89
N ALA A 7 -0.64 22.95 -7.32
CA ALA A 7 -1.37 23.62 -6.25
C ALA A 7 -2.41 24.57 -6.87
N ARG A 8 -3.72 24.31 -6.69
CA ARG A 8 -4.81 25.15 -7.21
C ARG A 8 -5.02 26.43 -6.40
N ALA A 9 -5.54 27.50 -7.00
CA ALA A 9 -5.73 28.79 -6.30
C ALA A 9 -6.65 28.72 -5.07
N ASP A 10 -7.54 27.73 -4.99
CA ASP A 10 -8.46 27.47 -3.88
C ASP A 10 -7.83 26.69 -2.71
N GLY A 11 -6.54 26.37 -2.78
CA GLY A 11 -5.82 25.64 -1.74
C GLY A 11 -5.74 24.13 -1.96
N ARG A 12 -6.56 23.56 -2.86
CA ARG A 12 -6.55 22.13 -3.21
C ARG A 12 -5.36 21.75 -4.09
N LEU A 13 -5.13 20.45 -4.25
CA LEU A 13 -4.12 19.90 -5.13
C LEU A 13 -4.80 19.18 -6.29
N MET A 14 -4.23 19.26 -7.48
CA MET A 14 -4.75 18.57 -8.66
C MET A 14 -3.64 17.89 -9.44
N CYS A 15 -3.90 16.68 -9.89
CA CYS A 15 -3.13 16.01 -10.93
C CYS A 15 -4.08 15.55 -12.04
N ARG A 16 -3.51 15.11 -13.17
CA ARG A 16 -4.27 14.41 -14.21
C ARG A 16 -3.77 12.98 -14.28
N LEU A 17 -4.65 12.00 -14.33
CA LEU A 17 -4.31 10.60 -14.57
C LEU A 17 -5.29 10.01 -15.58
N GLU A 18 -4.77 9.21 -16.50
CA GLU A 18 -5.59 8.49 -17.47
C GLU A 18 -6.44 7.41 -16.77
N ALA A 19 -7.55 7.01 -17.41
CA ALA A 19 -8.48 6.06 -16.79
C ALA A 19 -7.80 4.73 -16.43
N GLU A 20 -6.89 4.26 -17.28
CA GLU A 20 -6.11 3.04 -17.06
C GLU A 20 -5.15 3.18 -15.87
N GLU A 21 -4.40 4.27 -15.80
CA GLU A 21 -3.46 4.56 -14.69
C GLU A 21 -4.18 4.58 -13.34
N ARG A 22 -5.36 5.23 -13.29
CA ARG A 22 -6.18 5.26 -12.07
C ARG A 22 -6.70 3.89 -11.70
N ALA A 23 -7.22 3.14 -12.67
CA ALA A 23 -7.77 1.82 -12.43
C ALA A 23 -6.71 0.88 -11.86
N VAL A 24 -5.50 0.89 -12.46
CA VAL A 24 -4.35 0.10 -11.97
C VAL A 24 -3.96 0.52 -10.56
N LEU A 25 -3.81 1.82 -10.29
CA LEU A 25 -3.38 2.29 -8.96
C LEU A 25 -4.45 2.00 -7.89
N ALA A 26 -5.74 2.15 -8.22
CA ALA A 26 -6.85 1.82 -7.34
C ALA A 26 -6.94 0.31 -7.06
N GLN A 27 -6.74 -0.53 -8.09
CA GLN A 27 -6.68 -1.99 -7.95
C GLN A 27 -5.55 -2.41 -7.03
N VAL A 28 -4.34 -1.90 -7.25
CA VAL A 28 -3.16 -2.23 -6.42
C VAL A 28 -3.36 -1.78 -4.96
N ALA A 29 -3.96 -0.61 -4.73
CA ALA A 29 -4.31 -0.18 -3.38
C ALA A 29 -5.31 -1.12 -2.69
N GLY A 30 -6.26 -1.68 -3.45
CA GLY A 30 -7.19 -2.72 -3.00
C GLY A 30 -6.47 -4.02 -2.67
N GLU A 31 -5.67 -4.54 -3.58
CA GLU A 31 -4.91 -5.79 -3.41
C GLU A 31 -3.98 -5.74 -2.19
N ILE A 32 -3.33 -4.60 -1.94
CA ILE A 32 -2.49 -4.42 -0.75
C ILE A 32 -3.34 -4.35 0.53
N THR A 33 -4.52 -3.74 0.46
CA THR A 33 -5.46 -3.73 1.60
C THR A 33 -5.87 -5.16 1.96
N ASP A 34 -6.22 -5.96 0.95
CA ASP A 34 -6.61 -7.36 1.13
C ASP A 34 -5.45 -8.21 1.65
N LEU A 35 -4.23 -7.96 1.15
CA LEU A 35 -3.00 -8.59 1.66
C LEU A 35 -2.82 -8.32 3.16
N ILE A 36 -2.86 -7.05 3.58
CA ILE A 36 -2.70 -6.68 4.99
C ILE A 36 -3.77 -7.34 5.86
N ARG A 37 -5.03 -7.32 5.41
CA ARG A 37 -6.14 -7.92 6.16
C ARG A 37 -6.01 -9.43 6.29
N ALA A 38 -5.65 -10.11 5.21
CA ALA A 38 -5.49 -11.55 5.20
C ALA A 38 -4.31 -12.00 6.06
N ASP A 39 -3.15 -11.35 5.92
CA ASP A 39 -1.92 -11.79 6.57
C ASP A 39 -1.88 -11.45 8.07
N LEU A 40 -2.48 -10.32 8.47
CA LEU A 40 -2.59 -9.95 9.89
C LEU A 40 -3.86 -10.50 10.55
N GLU A 41 -4.64 -11.29 9.82
CA GLU A 41 -5.94 -11.83 10.23
C GLU A 41 -6.92 -10.75 10.75
N ILE A 42 -6.79 -9.52 10.24
CA ILE A 42 -7.67 -8.40 10.55
C ILE A 42 -8.98 -8.63 9.80
N GLY A 43 -9.92 -9.30 10.48
CA GLY A 43 -11.30 -9.36 10.00
C GLY A 43 -11.86 -7.95 9.82
N GLU A 44 -12.78 -7.80 8.87
CA GLU A 44 -13.80 -6.77 9.05
C GLU A 44 -14.39 -6.95 10.44
N SER A 45 -14.72 -5.86 11.12
CA SER A 45 -15.31 -5.90 12.46
C SER A 45 -16.68 -6.57 12.39
N ASP A 46 -16.71 -7.89 12.24
CA ASP A 46 -17.93 -8.67 12.17
C ASP A 46 -18.39 -8.90 13.60
N GLU A 47 -19.53 -8.28 13.91
CA GLU A 47 -20.40 -8.56 15.06
C GLU A 47 -20.93 -10.01 15.08
N THR A 48 -20.38 -10.93 14.29
CA THR A 48 -20.76 -12.35 14.24
C THR A 48 -19.53 -13.23 14.28
N GLY A 49 -19.08 -13.49 15.50
CA GLY A 49 -18.03 -14.46 15.77
C GLY A 49 -18.41 -15.85 15.26
N GLN A 50 -17.61 -16.39 14.34
CA GLN A 50 -17.28 -17.81 14.31
C GLN A 50 -16.08 -18.05 13.37
N ARG A 51 -14.92 -18.45 13.91
CA ARG A 51 -13.92 -19.23 13.16
C ARG A 51 -13.70 -20.60 13.84
N PRO A 52 -13.35 -21.67 13.10
CA PRO A 52 -13.30 -23.03 13.63
C PRO A 52 -12.05 -23.33 14.46
N SER A 53 -12.24 -24.25 15.40
CA SER A 53 -11.40 -24.61 16.54
C SER A 53 -10.21 -25.54 16.25
N GLU A 54 -9.09 -25.34 16.98
CA GLU A 54 -8.27 -26.45 17.51
C GLU A 54 -8.01 -26.23 19.02
N VAL A 55 -8.34 -27.23 19.83
CA VAL A 55 -8.64 -27.21 21.29
C VAL A 55 -7.31 -27.18 22.12
N MET A 56 -7.16 -26.67 23.36
CA MET A 56 -7.75 -27.18 24.61
C MET A 56 -7.60 -26.22 25.82
N SER A 57 -8.68 -25.49 26.13
CA SER A 57 -9.10 -25.13 27.50
C SER A 57 -10.58 -25.48 27.58
N GLU A 58 -11.05 -26.10 28.67
CA GLU A 58 -12.49 -26.36 28.87
C GLU A 58 -13.27 -25.06 29.15
N ASP A 59 -12.58 -23.99 29.52
CA ASP A 59 -13.14 -22.66 29.71
C ASP A 59 -13.18 -21.89 28.36
N PRO A 60 -14.39 -21.59 27.83
CA PRO A 60 -14.56 -20.82 26.61
C PRO A 60 -13.90 -19.44 26.64
N LEU A 61 -13.83 -18.79 27.81
CA LEU A 61 -13.23 -17.46 27.94
C LEU A 61 -11.71 -17.53 27.85
N ALA A 62 -11.07 -18.42 28.61
CA ALA A 62 -9.62 -18.63 28.55
C ALA A 62 -9.14 -19.05 27.15
N ARG A 63 -9.98 -19.79 26.41
CA ARG A 63 -9.71 -20.14 25.02
C ARG A 63 -9.71 -18.91 24.12
N LEU A 64 -10.76 -18.09 24.21
CA LEU A 64 -10.89 -16.88 23.40
C LEU A 64 -9.74 -15.89 23.69
N GLU A 65 -9.38 -15.71 24.97
CA GLU A 65 -8.24 -14.87 25.37
C GLU A 65 -6.92 -15.36 24.78
N ALA A 66 -6.65 -16.68 24.83
CA ALA A 66 -5.45 -17.26 24.25
C ALA A 66 -5.41 -17.13 22.72
N GLU A 67 -6.52 -17.36 22.02
CA GLU A 67 -6.62 -17.20 20.56
C GLU A 67 -6.40 -15.73 20.15
N THR A 68 -7.05 -14.79 20.85
CA THR A 68 -6.94 -13.35 20.56
C THR A 68 -5.54 -12.80 20.87
N SER A 69 -4.89 -13.30 21.92
CA SER A 69 -3.54 -12.89 22.28
C SER A 69 -2.48 -13.45 21.31
N ARG A 70 -2.62 -14.72 20.88
CA ARG A 70 -1.65 -15.37 19.98
C ARG A 70 -1.67 -14.78 18.58
N ALA A 71 -2.86 -14.61 17.99
CA ALA A 71 -3.01 -13.99 16.67
C ALA A 71 -2.38 -12.59 16.60
N ARG A 72 -2.32 -11.88 17.73
CA ARG A 72 -1.74 -10.53 17.80
C ARG A 72 -0.23 -10.49 18.10
N THR A 73 0.39 -11.63 18.39
CA THR A 73 1.83 -11.75 18.71
C THR A 73 2.65 -12.41 17.60
N GLU A 74 2.02 -13.17 16.69
CA GLU A 74 2.73 -13.78 15.57
C GLU A 74 3.22 -12.72 14.57
N ALA A 75 4.40 -12.96 14.00
CA ALA A 75 4.92 -12.12 12.93
C ALA A 75 4.10 -12.33 11.65
N PRO A 76 3.97 -11.32 10.79
CA PRO A 76 3.32 -11.47 9.48
C PRO A 76 3.97 -12.60 8.67
N ARG A 77 3.21 -13.35 7.87
CA ARG A 77 3.76 -14.49 7.11
C ARG A 77 4.29 -14.05 5.75
N ASP A 78 3.67 -13.05 5.15
CA ASP A 78 4.07 -12.48 3.88
C ASP A 78 5.24 -11.49 4.02
N SER A 79 6.25 -11.58 3.14
CA SER A 79 7.45 -10.74 3.18
C SER A 79 7.16 -9.24 3.01
N ALA A 80 6.23 -8.88 2.13
CA ALA A 80 5.86 -7.49 1.94
C ALA A 80 5.14 -6.95 3.18
N THR A 81 4.31 -7.77 3.81
CA THR A 81 3.67 -7.41 5.08
C THR A 81 4.71 -7.28 6.20
N GLN A 82 5.68 -8.18 6.32
CA GLN A 82 6.79 -8.03 7.27
C GLN A 82 7.57 -6.72 7.06
N ARG A 83 7.76 -6.30 5.79
CA ARG A 83 8.42 -5.03 5.46
C ARG A 83 7.59 -3.81 5.86
N LEU A 84 6.26 -3.89 5.78
CA LEU A 84 5.36 -2.85 6.26
C LEU A 84 5.29 -2.78 7.79
N PHE A 85 5.43 -3.93 8.47
CA PHE A 85 5.36 -4.08 9.92
C PHE A 85 6.66 -4.70 10.49
N PRO A 86 7.81 -4.01 10.39
CA PRO A 86 9.07 -4.55 10.85
C PRO A 86 9.06 -4.78 12.37
N PRO A 87 9.83 -5.75 12.89
CA PRO A 87 9.91 -5.99 14.32
C PRO A 87 10.49 -4.77 15.04
N ALA A 88 9.84 -4.37 16.14
CA ALA A 88 10.27 -3.21 16.94
C ALA A 88 11.47 -3.50 17.86
N SER A 89 11.85 -4.78 18.01
CA SER A 89 12.97 -5.25 18.83
C SER A 89 13.56 -6.51 18.21
N GLU A 90 14.86 -6.74 18.44
CA GLU A 90 15.54 -8.00 18.12
C GLU A 90 15.14 -9.12 19.10
N ASN A 91 14.61 -8.76 20.28
CA ASN A 91 14.02 -9.69 21.23
C ASN A 91 12.59 -10.02 20.81
N ASP A 92 12.32 -11.29 20.48
CA ASP A 92 11.02 -11.72 19.95
C ASP A 92 9.87 -11.58 20.97
N GLU A 93 10.14 -11.68 22.27
CA GLU A 93 9.13 -11.46 23.32
C GLU A 93 8.71 -9.99 23.36
N GLU A 94 9.68 -9.07 23.34
CA GLU A 94 9.41 -7.64 23.26
C GLU A 94 8.75 -7.27 21.92
N ALA A 95 9.23 -7.83 20.82
CA ALA A 95 8.66 -7.61 19.50
C ALA A 95 7.19 -8.06 19.45
N GLY A 96 6.87 -9.23 20.04
CA GLY A 96 5.50 -9.72 20.18
C GLY A 96 4.61 -8.79 21.00
N GLU A 97 5.12 -8.24 22.11
CA GLU A 97 4.42 -7.23 22.91
C GLU A 97 4.11 -5.96 22.10
N TYR A 98 5.11 -5.44 21.37
CA TYR A 98 4.93 -4.27 20.51
C TYR A 98 3.90 -4.54 19.40
N ARG A 99 3.94 -5.73 18.77
CA ARG A 99 2.95 -6.15 17.78
C ARG A 99 1.55 -6.14 18.40
N ARG A 100 1.40 -6.74 19.59
CA ARG A 100 0.12 -6.77 20.32
C ARG A 100 -0.47 -5.39 20.57
N LEU A 101 0.38 -4.42 20.90
CA LEU A 101 -0.05 -3.07 21.25
C LEU A 101 -0.26 -2.15 20.04
N THR A 102 0.52 -2.31 18.97
CA THR A 102 0.67 -1.27 17.93
C THR A 102 0.32 -1.74 16.52
N GLN A 103 0.53 -3.01 16.19
CA GLN A 103 0.43 -3.49 14.80
C GLN A 103 -0.98 -3.27 14.22
N GLY A 104 -2.03 -3.54 15.01
CA GLY A 104 -3.42 -3.29 14.57
C GLY A 104 -3.68 -1.83 14.22
N ASN A 105 -3.30 -0.90 15.11
CA ASN A 105 -3.47 0.54 14.87
C ASN A 105 -2.68 1.02 13.64
N LEU A 106 -1.47 0.49 13.44
CA LEU A 106 -0.64 0.82 12.28
C LEU A 106 -1.26 0.26 10.99
N ALA A 107 -1.82 -0.95 11.03
CA ALA A 107 -2.49 -1.57 9.90
C ALA A 107 -3.77 -0.81 9.52
N ASP A 108 -4.59 -0.44 10.50
CA ASP A 108 -5.77 0.40 10.29
C ASP A 108 -5.38 1.75 9.66
N ALA A 109 -4.28 2.36 10.10
CA ALA A 109 -3.77 3.58 9.50
C ALA A 109 -3.33 3.38 8.04
N HIS A 110 -2.61 2.30 7.72
CA HIS A 110 -2.22 1.99 6.34
C HIS A 110 -3.45 1.77 5.45
N ILE A 111 -4.41 0.97 5.90
CA ILE A 111 -5.66 0.69 5.19
C ILE A 111 -6.48 1.98 4.98
N ALA A 112 -6.59 2.83 6.00
CA ALA A 112 -7.29 4.10 5.89
C ALA A 112 -6.64 5.02 4.84
N ASN A 113 -5.30 5.09 4.81
CA ASN A 113 -4.58 5.89 3.80
C ASN A 113 -4.81 5.34 2.39
N LEU A 114 -4.71 4.02 2.20
CA LEU A 114 -4.99 3.36 0.91
C LEU A 114 -6.44 3.60 0.47
N SER A 115 -7.39 3.55 1.40
CA SER A 115 -8.80 3.83 1.15
C SER A 115 -9.05 5.27 0.68
N VAL A 116 -8.42 6.27 1.32
CA VAL A 116 -8.50 7.67 0.89
C VAL A 116 -7.96 7.85 -0.53
N LEU A 117 -6.80 7.26 -0.83
CA LEU A 117 -6.22 7.29 -2.18
C LEU A 117 -7.17 6.65 -3.19
N ARG A 118 -7.66 5.44 -2.91
CA ARG A 118 -8.56 4.70 -3.80
C ARG A 118 -9.87 5.45 -4.05
N ALA A 119 -10.52 5.96 -3.02
CA ALA A 119 -11.75 6.74 -3.15
C ALA A 119 -11.54 7.99 -4.02
N SER A 120 -10.40 8.68 -3.86
CA SER A 120 -10.04 9.83 -4.69
C SER A 120 -9.88 9.47 -6.17
N LEU A 121 -9.31 8.29 -6.47
CA LEU A 121 -9.13 7.78 -7.83
C LEU A 121 -10.45 7.33 -8.49
N GLU A 122 -11.37 6.78 -7.71
CA GLU A 122 -12.69 6.30 -8.18
C GLU A 122 -13.67 7.45 -8.43
N VAL A 123 -13.64 8.51 -7.60
CA VAL A 123 -14.46 9.71 -7.79
C VAL A 123 -14.05 10.47 -9.04
N ALA A 124 -12.75 10.57 -9.30
CA ALA A 124 -12.26 11.06 -10.58
C ALA A 124 -12.71 10.07 -11.66
N GLY A 125 -13.60 10.49 -12.56
CA GLY A 125 -14.10 9.63 -13.64
C GLY A 125 -15.58 9.27 -13.55
N ASP A 126 -16.23 9.47 -12.40
CA ASP A 126 -17.68 9.33 -12.34
C ASP A 126 -18.36 10.50 -13.07
N ILE A 127 -19.46 10.21 -13.78
CA ILE A 127 -20.13 11.09 -14.78
C ILE A 127 -20.79 12.34 -14.13
N GLY A 128 -20.43 12.69 -12.89
CA GLY A 128 -21.01 13.79 -12.11
C GLY A 128 -20.04 14.88 -11.64
N GLY A 129 -18.74 14.78 -11.94
CA GLY A 129 -17.75 15.79 -11.55
C GLY A 129 -17.70 16.99 -12.51
N GLU A 130 -17.67 18.22 -11.98
CA GLU A 130 -17.33 19.43 -12.75
C GLU A 130 -15.83 19.40 -13.09
N GLY A 131 -15.42 18.59 -14.07
CA GLY A 131 -14.05 18.49 -14.53
C GLY A 131 -13.88 17.47 -15.67
N PRO A 132 -12.82 17.59 -16.49
CA PRO A 132 -12.39 16.55 -17.41
C PRO A 132 -12.24 15.19 -16.71
N HIS A 133 -12.61 14.10 -17.38
CA HIS A 133 -12.62 12.75 -16.81
C HIS A 133 -11.26 12.25 -16.29
N ASP A 134 -10.15 12.93 -16.59
CA ASP A 134 -8.78 12.61 -16.19
C ASP A 134 -8.28 13.46 -15.00
N GLU A 135 -9.03 14.45 -14.52
CA GLU A 135 -8.60 15.28 -13.39
C GLU A 135 -8.92 14.64 -12.03
N ILE A 136 -7.91 14.57 -11.16
CA ILE A 136 -8.06 14.20 -9.76
C ILE A 136 -7.78 15.42 -8.92
N VAL A 137 -8.74 15.82 -8.09
CA VAL A 137 -8.63 16.95 -7.18
C VAL A 137 -8.73 16.42 -5.76
N ILE A 138 -7.72 16.70 -4.93
CA ILE A 138 -7.69 16.27 -3.53
C ILE A 138 -7.58 17.47 -2.60
N GLU A 139 -8.16 17.31 -1.41
CA GLU A 139 -7.97 18.28 -0.33
C GLU A 139 -6.54 18.22 0.19
N ARG A 140 -6.05 19.35 0.70
CA ARG A 140 -4.70 19.40 1.28
C ARG A 140 -4.57 18.50 2.51
N SER A 141 -5.67 18.26 3.23
CA SER A 141 -5.73 17.28 4.34
C SER A 141 -5.42 15.86 3.88
N ASP A 142 -5.83 15.52 2.66
CA ASP A 142 -5.74 14.15 2.13
C ASP A 142 -4.38 13.88 1.48
N ALA A 143 -3.61 14.94 1.20
CA ALA A 143 -2.28 14.84 0.62
C ALA A 143 -1.32 13.99 1.46
N VAL A 144 -1.40 14.08 2.79
CA VAL A 144 -0.58 13.23 3.69
C VAL A 144 -0.99 11.76 3.60
N SER A 145 -2.30 11.48 3.51
CA SER A 145 -2.81 10.13 3.32
C SER A 145 -2.36 9.54 1.98
N TRP A 146 -2.39 10.34 0.91
CA TRP A 146 -1.85 9.98 -0.40
C TRP A 146 -0.35 9.65 -0.35
N LEU A 147 0.47 10.49 0.29
CA LEU A 147 1.90 10.23 0.44
C LEU A 147 2.17 8.92 1.20
N LYS A 148 1.41 8.65 2.26
CA LYS A 148 1.53 7.41 3.04
C LYS A 148 1.08 6.18 2.24
N ALA A 149 -0.01 6.30 1.49
CA ALA A 149 -0.51 5.23 0.63
C ALA A 149 0.47 4.89 -0.51
N LEU A 150 1.00 5.91 -1.20
CA LEU A 150 2.01 5.72 -2.25
C LEU A 150 3.29 5.07 -1.67
N ASN A 151 3.70 5.43 -0.46
CA ASN A 151 4.83 4.79 0.20
C ASN A 151 4.57 3.30 0.49
N VAL A 152 3.38 2.94 0.97
CA VAL A 152 2.99 1.53 1.17
C VAL A 152 3.04 0.75 -0.14
N ILE A 153 2.45 1.32 -1.20
CA ILE A 153 2.47 0.72 -2.55
C ILE A 153 3.92 0.47 -2.99
N ARG A 154 4.78 1.49 -2.89
CA ARG A 154 6.20 1.37 -3.26
C ARG A 154 6.94 0.29 -2.47
N LEU A 155 6.70 0.17 -1.17
CA LEU A 155 7.33 -0.86 -0.34
C LEU A 155 6.91 -2.27 -0.76
N VAL A 156 5.63 -2.48 -1.05
CA VAL A 156 5.14 -3.78 -1.52
C VAL A 156 5.70 -4.10 -2.90
N LEU A 157 5.69 -3.15 -3.84
CA LEU A 157 6.26 -3.35 -5.17
C LEU A 157 7.76 -3.65 -5.12
N ALA A 158 8.51 -2.94 -4.26
CA ALA A 158 9.92 -3.20 -4.04
C ALA A 158 10.17 -4.62 -3.52
N ASP A 159 9.39 -5.08 -2.54
CA ASP A 159 9.48 -6.45 -2.02
C ASP A 159 9.22 -7.50 -3.10
N ARG A 160 8.17 -7.33 -3.92
CA ARG A 160 7.85 -8.26 -5.02
C ARG A 160 8.91 -8.30 -6.12
N MET A 161 9.67 -7.22 -6.28
CA MET A 161 10.82 -7.16 -7.18
C MET A 161 12.13 -7.65 -6.54
N GLY A 162 12.13 -7.99 -5.24
CA GLY A 162 13.35 -8.35 -4.52
C GLY A 162 14.32 -7.18 -4.30
N ILE A 163 13.83 -5.95 -4.28
CA ILE A 163 14.61 -4.73 -4.07
C ILE A 163 14.74 -4.48 -2.58
N GLU A 164 15.94 -4.58 -2.02
CA GLU A 164 16.20 -4.31 -0.61
C GLU A 164 16.70 -2.87 -0.40
N ASN A 165 17.54 -2.39 -1.30
CA ASN A 165 18.24 -1.10 -1.23
C ASN A 165 17.99 -0.24 -2.48
N ASP A 166 18.25 1.07 -2.37
CA ASP A 166 18.07 2.02 -3.48
C ASP A 166 18.84 1.63 -4.76
N GLY A 167 20.04 1.05 -4.61
CA GLY A 167 20.86 0.59 -5.74
C GLY A 167 20.31 -0.64 -6.47
N ASP A 168 19.43 -1.42 -5.83
CA ASP A 168 18.87 -2.64 -6.44
C ASP A 168 17.87 -2.27 -7.54
N PHE A 169 17.15 -1.15 -7.38
CA PHE A 169 16.24 -0.67 -8.43
C PHE A 169 17.00 -0.18 -9.67
N GLU A 170 18.10 0.54 -9.49
CA GLU A 170 18.96 0.97 -10.61
C GLU A 170 19.54 -0.24 -11.35
N ALA A 171 20.00 -1.26 -10.62
CA ALA A 171 20.49 -2.50 -11.19
C ALA A 171 19.38 -3.25 -11.97
N LEU A 172 18.17 -3.33 -11.42
CA LEU A 172 17.00 -3.92 -12.07
C LEU A 172 16.65 -3.17 -13.36
N GLN A 173 16.64 -1.83 -13.35
CA GLN A 173 16.40 -1.02 -14.54
C GLN A 173 17.45 -1.28 -15.63
N LEU A 174 18.72 -1.41 -15.27
CA LEU A 174 19.79 -1.75 -16.20
C LEU A 174 19.60 -3.15 -16.79
N LEU A 175 19.19 -4.13 -15.98
CA LEU A 175 18.88 -5.48 -16.45
C LEU A 175 17.72 -5.46 -17.45
N CYS A 176 16.58 -4.86 -17.10
CA CYS A 176 15.44 -4.72 -18.01
C CYS A 176 15.84 -3.98 -19.30
N SER A 177 16.64 -2.92 -19.21
CA SER A 177 17.09 -2.17 -20.38
C SER A 177 17.98 -2.99 -21.32
N ASN A 178 18.78 -3.92 -20.79
CA ASN A 178 19.69 -4.78 -21.57
C ASN A 178 19.00 -6.05 -22.10
N ASP A 179 18.05 -6.61 -21.36
CA ASP A 179 17.31 -7.82 -21.76
C ASP A 179 16.30 -7.56 -22.90
N LEU A 180 15.89 -6.30 -23.10
CA LEU A 180 15.06 -5.86 -24.25
C LEU A 180 15.71 -6.13 -25.62
N GLU A 181 17.04 -6.33 -25.69
CA GLU A 181 17.70 -6.60 -26.97
C GLU A 181 17.79 -8.09 -27.34
N GLN A 182 17.60 -9.06 -26.42
CA GLN A 182 17.99 -10.45 -26.72
C GLN A 182 17.12 -11.62 -26.24
N VAL A 183 15.99 -11.45 -25.54
CA VAL A 183 15.19 -12.63 -25.14
C VAL A 183 13.70 -12.38 -25.36
N GLU A 184 13.03 -13.29 -26.07
CA GLU A 184 11.57 -13.41 -26.02
C GLU A 184 11.17 -13.49 -24.54
N ALA A 185 10.61 -12.41 -23.99
CA ALA A 185 10.47 -12.24 -22.55
C ALA A 185 9.85 -13.50 -21.90
N GLU A 186 10.64 -14.20 -21.10
CA GLU A 186 10.15 -15.25 -20.22
C GLU A 186 8.97 -14.67 -19.42
N PRO A 187 7.87 -15.42 -19.21
CA PRO A 187 6.64 -14.87 -18.63
C PRO A 187 6.82 -14.21 -17.25
N GLY A 188 7.91 -14.51 -16.52
CA GLY A 188 8.26 -13.82 -15.27
C GLY A 188 8.87 -12.42 -15.45
N VAL A 189 9.55 -12.15 -16.57
CA VAL A 189 10.22 -10.86 -16.84
C VAL A 189 9.20 -9.77 -17.14
N ALA A 190 8.17 -10.06 -17.93
CA ALA A 190 7.09 -9.12 -18.22
C ALA A 190 6.33 -8.67 -16.95
N GLY A 191 6.17 -9.57 -15.97
CA GLY A 191 5.61 -9.22 -14.67
C GLY A 191 6.49 -8.25 -13.89
N LEU A 192 7.81 -8.48 -13.90
CA LEU A 192 8.78 -7.61 -13.23
C LEU A 192 8.83 -6.20 -13.85
N GLU A 193 8.79 -6.10 -15.19
CA GLU A 193 8.74 -4.83 -15.91
C GLU A 193 7.49 -4.01 -15.55
N PHE A 194 6.34 -4.66 -15.42
CA PHE A 194 5.11 -4.00 -14.98
C PHE A 194 5.24 -3.46 -13.55
N LEU A 195 5.77 -4.26 -12.62
CA LEU A 195 6.00 -3.83 -11.24
C LEU A 195 6.99 -2.65 -11.17
N ALA A 196 8.05 -2.67 -11.97
CA ALA A 196 9.03 -1.59 -12.05
C ALA A 196 8.41 -0.31 -12.60
N THR A 197 7.61 -0.41 -13.66
CA THR A 197 6.87 0.73 -14.24
C THR A 197 5.93 1.34 -13.21
N LEU A 198 5.18 0.52 -12.47
CA LEU A 198 4.28 0.99 -11.44
C LEU A 198 5.01 1.62 -10.25
N TYR A 199 6.15 1.05 -9.85
CA TYR A 199 7.00 1.61 -8.80
C TYR A 199 7.52 3.00 -9.18
N GLU A 200 7.99 3.17 -10.42
CA GLU A 200 8.46 4.46 -10.93
C GLU A 200 7.31 5.47 -11.00
N PHE A 201 6.14 5.06 -11.50
CA PHE A 201 4.95 5.90 -11.55
C PHE A 201 4.51 6.37 -10.16
N ALA A 202 4.44 5.47 -9.17
CA ALA A 202 4.10 5.82 -7.80
C ALA A 202 5.16 6.75 -7.17
N SER A 203 6.44 6.51 -7.46
CA SER A 203 7.56 7.36 -7.01
C SER A 203 7.46 8.77 -7.58
N TRP A 204 7.14 8.86 -8.86
CA TRP A 204 6.97 10.12 -9.56
C TRP A 204 5.76 10.91 -9.04
N LEU A 205 4.61 10.25 -8.85
CA LEU A 205 3.42 10.88 -8.26
C LEU A 205 3.72 11.44 -6.86
N GLN A 206 4.44 10.68 -6.03
CA GLN A 206 4.85 11.12 -4.70
C GLN A 206 5.76 12.36 -4.78
N ALA A 207 6.75 12.36 -5.67
CA ALA A 207 7.66 13.49 -5.85
C ALA A 207 6.93 14.77 -6.29
N THR A 208 6.00 14.65 -7.25
CA THR A 208 5.23 15.80 -7.71
C THR A 208 4.27 16.32 -6.63
N LEU A 209 3.66 15.43 -5.83
CA LEU A 209 2.80 15.81 -4.71
C LEU A 209 3.56 16.59 -3.63
N ILE A 210 4.77 16.14 -3.29
CA ILE A 210 5.67 16.87 -2.38
C ILE A 210 6.01 18.25 -2.96
N GLY A 211 6.35 18.31 -4.26
CA GLY A 211 6.60 19.57 -4.96
C GLY A 211 5.43 20.54 -4.85
N ALA A 212 4.21 20.08 -5.10
CA ALA A 212 3.00 20.88 -5.03
C ALA A 212 2.69 21.38 -3.61
N LEU A 213 2.96 20.57 -2.58
CA LEU A 213 2.81 20.96 -1.19
C LEU A 213 3.77 22.08 -0.78
N ASN A 214 4.98 22.08 -1.33
CA ASN A 214 6.05 23.03 -1.04
C ASN A 214 5.98 24.31 -1.90
N ALA A 215 5.33 24.28 -3.07
CA ALA A 215 5.20 25.43 -3.97
C ALA A 215 4.37 26.60 -3.39
N ARG A 216 3.84 26.47 -2.17
CA ARG A 216 2.99 27.45 -1.48
C ARG A 216 3.50 27.83 -0.08
N SER A 217 4.80 27.77 0.17
CA SER A 217 5.44 28.39 1.34
C SER A 217 6.03 29.75 1.01
#